data_AF-A0A378MVF3-F1
#
_entry.id   AF-A0A378MVF3-F1
#
_cell.length_a   1.000
_cell.length_b   1.000
_cell.length_c   1.000
_cell.angle_alpha   90.00
_cell.angle_beta   90.00
_cell.angle_gamma   90.00
#
_symmetry.space_group_name_H-M   'P 1'
#
loop_
_entity.id
_entity.type
_entity.pdbx_description
1 polymer ?
#
loop_
_entity_poly.entity_id
_entity_poly.type
_entity_poly.pdbx_seq_one_letter_code
_entity_poly.pdbx_strand_id
1 'polypeptide(L)'
;MTESELFAIMVGGTASIAWFRYGWLCRNGRSFNLSYCGLLYGCTSWLLFAKLMYPQTETLESKADDNVEVEKPNNVVEALANGASAGVTLAINVGAMLIAFIAVIALLNGFIGGIGNWLVMRANLTNFIRLFIPTTCFS
;
A
#
# COMPACT_ATOMS: atom_id res chain seq x y z
N MET A 1 25.28 0.66 0.42
CA MET A 1 24.07 0.38 1.20
C MET A 1 24.20 -1.01 1.80
N THR A 2 23.78 -1.20 3.05
CA THR A 2 23.80 -2.51 3.72
C THR A 2 22.47 -3.24 3.54
N GLU A 3 22.44 -4.57 3.74
CA GLU A 3 21.20 -5.38 3.62
C GLU A 3 20.08 -4.87 4.55
N SER A 4 20.47 -4.40 5.73
CA SER A 4 19.62 -3.74 6.72
C SER A 4 19.03 -2.40 6.26
N GLU A 5 19.70 -1.65 5.37
CA GLU A 5 19.17 -0.45 4.71
C GLU A 5 18.25 -0.81 3.54
N LEU A 6 18.66 -1.78 2.71
CA LEU A 6 17.85 -2.28 1.59
C LEU A 6 16.51 -2.82 2.09
N PHE A 7 16.55 -3.63 3.15
CA PHE A 7 15.36 -4.11 3.85
C PHE A 7 14.51 -2.92 4.32
N ALA A 8 15.10 -1.94 5.01
CA ALA A 8 14.40 -0.75 5.50
C ALA A 8 13.74 0.10 4.40
N ILE A 9 14.21 0.07 3.14
CA ILE A 9 13.52 0.70 2.01
C ILE A 9 12.28 -0.10 1.58
N MET A 10 12.32 -1.44 1.65
CA MET A 10 11.18 -2.29 1.26
C MET A 10 9.98 -2.20 2.22
N VAL A 11 10.20 -2.01 3.53
CA VAL A 11 9.12 -1.80 4.64
C VAL A 11 8.58 -0.38 4.18
N GLY A 12 9.44 0.60 3.87
CA GLY A 12 9.02 1.94 3.45
C GLY A 12 8.05 1.93 2.26
N GLY A 13 8.40 1.20 1.20
CA GLY A 13 7.55 1.03 0.02
C GLY A 13 6.23 0.29 0.32
N THR A 14 6.29 -0.86 0.99
CA THR A 14 5.09 -1.67 1.26
C THR A 14 4.14 -1.03 2.28
N ALA A 15 4.66 -0.36 3.30
CA ALA A 15 3.86 0.43 4.23
C ALA A 15 3.14 1.59 3.53
N SER A 16 3.81 2.29 2.61
CA SER A 16 3.21 3.40 1.83
C SER A 16 1.95 3.01 1.07
N ILE A 17 1.88 1.77 0.57
CA ILE A 17 0.71 1.23 -0.11
C ILE A 17 -0.46 1.01 0.88
N ALA A 18 -0.18 0.58 2.11
CA ALA A 18 -1.20 0.47 3.15
C ALA A 18 -1.73 1.85 3.60
N TRP A 19 -0.88 2.88 3.66
CA TRP A 19 -1.26 4.25 4.03
C TRP A 19 -2.31 4.87 3.09
N PHE A 20 -2.25 4.57 1.79
CA PHE A 20 -3.21 5.07 0.81
C PHE A 20 -4.68 4.76 1.17
N ARG A 21 -4.95 3.59 1.78
CA ARG A 21 -6.32 3.21 2.18
C ARG A 21 -6.90 4.12 3.27
N TYR A 22 -6.08 4.65 4.18
CA TYR A 22 -6.53 5.60 5.20
C TYR A 22 -6.90 6.95 4.59
N GLY A 23 -6.20 7.40 3.53
CA GLY A 23 -6.59 8.59 2.77
C GLY A 23 -7.98 8.45 2.11
N TRP A 24 -8.29 7.27 1.57
CA TRP A 24 -9.64 6.97 1.05
C TRP A 24 -10.70 6.96 2.16
N LEU A 25 -10.37 6.47 3.37
CA LEU A 25 -11.28 6.50 4.51
C LEU A 25 -11.60 7.93 4.99
N CYS A 26 -10.66 8.88 4.90
CA CYS A 26 -10.92 10.31 5.16
C CYS A 26 -11.95 10.90 4.18
N ARG A 27 -11.93 10.50 2.90
CA ARG A 27 -12.88 10.96 1.87
C ARG A 27 -14.32 10.57 2.19
N ASN A 28 -14.52 9.47 2.91
CA ASN A 28 -15.83 8.87 3.19
C ASN A 28 -16.41 9.27 4.57
N GLY A 29 -16.12 10.48 5.04
CA GLY A 29 -16.81 11.08 6.20
C GLY A 29 -16.34 10.63 7.58
N ARG A 30 -15.23 9.89 7.70
CA ARG A 30 -14.60 9.63 9.00
C ARG A 30 -13.89 10.88 9.53
N SER A 31 -13.88 11.07 10.85
CA SER A 31 -13.30 12.23 11.52
C SER A 31 -11.82 12.43 11.15
N PHE A 32 -11.55 13.45 10.31
CA PHE A 32 -10.24 13.73 9.71
C PHE A 32 -9.08 13.67 10.71
N ASN A 33 -9.26 14.27 11.90
CA ASN A 33 -8.25 14.31 12.95
C ASN A 33 -7.79 12.93 13.41
N LEU A 34 -8.70 11.97 13.59
CA LEU A 34 -8.37 10.62 14.07
C LEU A 34 -7.58 9.85 13.00
N SER A 35 -8.01 9.94 11.75
CA SER A 35 -7.33 9.30 10.63
C SER A 35 -5.96 9.93 10.35
N TYR A 36 -5.83 11.25 10.41
CA TYR A 36 -4.55 11.94 10.21
C TYR A 36 -3.51 11.60 11.30
N CYS A 37 -3.91 11.51 12.57
CA CYS A 37 -3.02 11.00 13.62
C CYS A 37 -2.53 9.57 13.28
N GLY A 38 -3.43 8.70 12.82
CA GLY A 38 -3.08 7.35 12.36
C GLY A 38 -2.02 7.34 11.24
N LEU A 39 -2.16 8.22 10.23
CA LEU A 39 -1.19 8.37 9.14
C LEU A 39 0.24 8.65 9.65
N LEU A 40 0.38 9.56 10.61
CA LEU A 40 1.69 9.96 11.14
C LEU A 40 2.33 8.86 11.99
N TYR A 41 1.58 8.24 12.90
CA TYR A 41 2.14 7.25 13.85
C TYR A 41 2.73 6.01 13.20
N GLY A 42 2.20 5.59 12.04
CA GLY A 42 2.71 4.41 11.36
C GLY A 42 3.65 4.69 10.18
N CYS A 43 3.77 5.95 9.74
CA CYS A 43 4.86 6.36 8.86
C CYS A 43 6.22 6.16 9.54
N THR A 44 6.31 6.42 10.85
CA THR A 44 7.51 6.19 11.65
C THR A 44 7.64 4.74 12.14
N SER A 45 6.54 4.00 12.32
CA SER A 45 6.59 2.65 12.88
C SER A 45 7.26 1.62 11.97
N TRP A 46 7.18 1.75 10.63
CA TRP A 46 7.92 0.86 9.73
C TRP A 46 9.43 0.85 10.07
N LEU A 47 10.04 2.02 10.31
CA LEU A 47 11.47 2.12 10.62
C LEU A 47 11.83 1.45 11.95
N LEU A 48 10.93 1.49 12.94
CA LEU A 48 11.08 0.78 14.20
C LEU A 48 11.05 -0.74 13.97
N PHE A 49 10.04 -1.25 13.26
CA PHE A 49 9.91 -2.68 12.98
C PHE A 49 11.02 -3.22 12.07
N ALA A 50 11.51 -2.43 11.10
CA ALA A 50 12.64 -2.79 10.26
C ALA A 50 13.91 -3.04 11.10
N LYS A 51 14.29 -2.07 11.95
CA LYS A 51 15.49 -2.16 12.79
C LYS A 51 15.35 -3.13 13.97
N LEU A 52 14.12 -3.50 14.34
CA LEU A 52 13.85 -4.50 15.38
C LEU A 52 13.90 -5.94 14.83
N MET A 53 13.41 -6.18 13.60
CA MET A 53 13.51 -7.50 12.96
C MET A 53 14.90 -7.77 12.35
N TYR A 54 15.53 -6.74 11.76
CA TYR A 54 16.85 -6.86 11.15
C TYR A 54 17.74 -5.70 11.62
N PRO A 55 18.43 -5.85 12.77
CA PRO A 55 19.28 -4.81 13.34
C PRO A 55 20.51 -4.54 12.48
N GLN A 56 21.03 -3.32 12.56
CA GLN A 56 22.27 -2.92 11.87
C GLN A 56 23.48 -3.60 12.53
N THR A 57 24.15 -4.50 11.80
CA THR A 57 25.35 -5.23 12.24
C THR A 57 26.65 -4.75 11.59
N GLU A 58 26.57 -3.85 10.62
CA GLU A 58 27.68 -3.41 9.76
C GLU A 58 28.01 -1.93 9.98
N THR A 59 29.24 -1.53 9.62
CA THR A 59 29.68 -0.14 9.73
C THR A 59 29.03 0.74 8.68
N LEU A 60 28.50 1.90 9.09
CA LEU A 60 27.84 2.85 8.20
C LEU A 60 28.83 3.47 7.21
N GLU A 61 28.83 2.98 5.96
CA GLU A 61 29.47 3.64 4.81
C GLU A 61 28.70 4.92 4.45
N SER A 62 28.87 5.96 5.27
CA SER A 62 28.23 7.28 5.10
C SER A 62 28.87 8.08 3.95
N LYS A 63 28.79 7.54 2.74
CA LYS A 63 28.94 8.28 1.48
C LYS A 63 27.65 8.16 0.69
N ALA A 64 26.86 9.23 0.71
CA ALA A 64 26.03 9.52 -0.45
C ALA A 64 26.98 9.69 -1.64
N ASP A 65 26.79 8.90 -2.70
CA ASP A 65 27.50 9.14 -3.94
C ASP A 65 26.76 10.25 -4.69
N ASP A 66 27.20 11.49 -4.48
CA ASP A 66 26.60 12.67 -5.09
C ASP A 66 26.77 12.72 -6.63
N ASN A 67 27.43 11.72 -7.25
CA ASN A 67 27.61 11.60 -8.71
C ASN A 67 26.45 10.87 -9.41
N VAL A 68 25.31 10.63 -8.75
CA VAL A 68 24.09 10.22 -9.47
C VAL A 68 23.58 11.41 -10.27
N GLU A 69 23.86 11.44 -11.58
CA GLU A 69 23.27 12.39 -12.53
C GLU A 69 21.76 12.16 -12.68
N VAL A 70 20.99 12.60 -11.68
CA VAL A 70 19.53 12.73 -11.78
C VAL A 70 19.25 13.94 -12.66
N GLU A 71 18.63 13.72 -13.82
CA GLU A 71 18.14 14.77 -14.70
C GLU A 71 17.14 15.67 -13.96
N LYS A 72 17.64 16.81 -13.48
CA LYS A 72 16.91 17.69 -12.57
C LYS A 72 16.07 18.68 -13.38
N PRO A 73 14.73 18.68 -13.25
CA PRO A 73 13.89 19.60 -14.01
C PRO A 73 14.26 21.05 -13.67
N ASN A 74 14.44 21.86 -14.70
CA ASN A 74 14.91 23.25 -14.63
C ASN A 74 13.79 24.20 -14.18
N ASN A 75 12.53 23.78 -14.27
CA ASN A 75 11.38 24.60 -13.91
C ASN A 75 10.33 23.80 -13.11
N VAL A 76 9.60 24.47 -12.20
CA VAL A 76 8.52 23.86 -11.41
C VAL A 76 7.38 23.33 -12.29
N VAL A 77 7.14 23.97 -13.45
CA VAL A 77 6.12 23.52 -14.43
C VAL A 77 6.54 22.20 -15.09
N GLU A 78 7.83 22.03 -15.39
CA GLU A 78 8.41 20.82 -15.97
C GLU A 78 8.42 19.67 -14.97
N ALA A 79 8.80 19.93 -13.71
CA ALA A 79 8.70 18.96 -12.62
C ALA A 79 7.26 18.46 -12.42
N LEU A 80 6.27 19.36 -12.48
CA LEU A 80 4.84 19.00 -12.40
C LEU A 80 4.36 18.20 -13.62
N ALA A 81 4.79 18.56 -14.83
CA ALA A 81 4.44 17.84 -16.05
C ALA A 81 5.00 16.41 -16.05
N ASN A 82 6.26 16.23 -15.67
CA ASN A 82 6.92 14.93 -15.58
C ASN A 82 6.35 14.06 -14.45
N GLY A 83 5.99 14.66 -13.31
CA GLY A 83 5.25 13.98 -12.25
C GLY A 83 3.85 13.53 -12.68
N ALA A 84 3.14 14.35 -13.46
CA ALA A 84 1.80 14.04 -13.94
C ALA A 84 1.80 12.91 -15.01
N SER A 85 2.74 12.92 -15.96
CA SER A 85 2.82 11.89 -17.00
C SER A 85 3.19 10.50 -16.42
N ALA A 86 4.13 10.46 -15.48
CA ALA A 86 4.43 9.26 -14.70
C ALA A 86 3.21 8.78 -13.90
N GLY A 87 2.50 9.70 -13.23
CA GLY A 87 1.30 9.43 -12.45
C GLY A 87 0.15 8.83 -13.26
N VAL A 88 -0.13 9.36 -14.46
CA VAL A 88 -1.15 8.83 -15.38
C VAL A 88 -0.82 7.39 -15.79
N THR A 89 0.44 7.12 -16.14
CA THR A 89 0.90 5.77 -16.55
C THR A 89 0.70 4.75 -15.42
N LEU A 90 1.08 5.12 -14.20
CA LEU A 90 0.88 4.29 -13.00
C LEU A 90 -0.62 4.05 -12.72
N ALA A 91 -1.44 5.10 -12.81
CA ALA A 91 -2.88 5.03 -12.54
C ALA A 91 -3.63 4.11 -13.51
N ILE A 92 -3.27 4.12 -14.81
CA ILE A 92 -3.87 3.23 -15.81
C ILE A 92 -3.51 1.76 -15.50
N ASN A 93 -2.25 1.46 -15.21
CA ASN A 93 -1.79 0.10 -14.92
C ASN A 93 -2.48 -0.48 -13.65
N VAL A 94 -2.48 0.28 -12.56
CA VAL A 94 -3.13 -0.13 -11.30
C VAL A 94 -4.65 -0.19 -11.45
N GLY A 95 -5.27 0.70 -12.24
CA GLY A 95 -6.70 0.67 -12.55
C GLY A 95 -7.10 -0.59 -13.32
N ALA A 96 -6.34 -0.97 -14.35
CA ALA A 96 -6.57 -2.20 -15.12
C ALA A 96 -6.40 -3.45 -14.24
N MET A 97 -5.35 -3.49 -13.41
CA MET A 97 -5.12 -4.55 -12.42
C MET A 97 -6.32 -4.70 -11.47
N LEU A 98 -6.83 -3.60 -10.91
CA LEU A 98 -7.99 -3.63 -9.99
C LEU A 98 -9.26 -4.18 -10.67
N ILE A 99 -9.54 -3.78 -11.92
CA ILE A 99 -10.69 -4.30 -12.69
C ILE A 99 -10.55 -5.81 -12.91
N ALA A 100 -9.36 -6.29 -13.29
CA ALA A 100 -9.10 -7.71 -13.48
C ALA A 100 -9.29 -8.52 -12.18
N PHE A 101 -8.76 -8.05 -11.05
CA PHE A 101 -8.94 -8.70 -9.75
C PHE A 101 -10.42 -8.73 -9.32
N ILE A 102 -11.16 -7.64 -9.50
CA ILE A 102 -12.60 -7.59 -9.18
C ILE A 102 -13.40 -8.58 -10.04
N ALA A 103 -13.09 -8.69 -11.34
CA ALA A 103 -13.72 -9.65 -12.25
C ALA A 103 -13.45 -11.11 -11.84
N VAL A 104 -12.20 -11.45 -11.50
CA VAL A 104 -11.84 -12.80 -11.02
C VAL A 104 -12.53 -13.11 -9.68
N ILE A 105 -12.57 -12.17 -8.74
CA ILE A 105 -13.27 -12.35 -7.46
C ILE A 105 -14.78 -12.52 -7.68
N ALA A 106 -15.39 -11.77 -8.61
CA ALA A 106 -16.81 -11.92 -8.96
C ALA A 106 -17.11 -13.29 -9.59
N LEU A 107 -16.24 -13.80 -10.48
CA LEU A 107 -16.36 -15.12 -11.08
C LEU A 107 -16.25 -16.23 -10.03
N LEU A 108 -15.24 -16.15 -9.14
CA LEU A 108 -15.07 -17.09 -8.03
C LEU A 108 -16.28 -17.06 -7.07
N ASN A 109 -16.81 -15.88 -6.75
CA ASN A 109 -18.04 -15.73 -5.96
C ASN A 109 -19.25 -16.37 -6.65
N GLY A 110 -19.37 -16.25 -7.97
CA GLY A 110 -20.43 -16.90 -8.74
C GLY A 110 -20.33 -18.42 -8.74
N PHE A 111 -19.13 -18.96 -8.96
CA PHE A 111 -18.87 -20.40 -8.95
C PHE A 111 -19.11 -21.03 -7.57
N ILE A 112 -18.55 -20.40 -6.52
CA ILE A 112 -18.69 -20.85 -5.12
C ILE A 112 -20.13 -20.64 -4.63
N GLY A 113 -20.83 -19.59 -5.05
CA GLY A 113 -22.25 -19.38 -4.76
C GLY A 113 -23.15 -20.41 -5.44
N GLY A 114 -22.84 -20.81 -6.68
CA GLY A 114 -23.57 -21.86 -7.40
C GLY A 114 -23.48 -23.23 -6.71
N ILE A 115 -22.27 -23.63 -6.31
CA ILE A 115 -22.04 -24.88 -5.55
C ILE A 115 -22.60 -24.76 -4.13
N GLY A 116 -22.40 -23.61 -3.48
CA GLY A 116 -22.86 -23.31 -2.13
C GLY A 116 -24.38 -23.22 -1.97
N ASN A 117 -25.15 -23.14 -3.07
CA ASN A 117 -26.61 -23.22 -3.03
C ASN A 117 -27.12 -24.67 -2.89
N TRP A 118 -26.26 -25.69 -3.05
CA TRP A 118 -26.62 -27.11 -2.93
C TRP A 118 -26.40 -27.69 -1.52
N LEU A 119 -25.62 -26.98 -0.68
CA LEU A 119 -25.47 -27.25 0.74
C LEU A 119 -26.20 -26.16 1.53
N VAL A 120 -26.96 -26.51 2.58
CA VAL A 120 -27.79 -25.55 3.35
C VAL A 120 -26.95 -24.69 4.34
N MET A 121 -25.69 -24.40 3.98
CA MET A 121 -24.87 -23.36 4.62
C MET A 121 -24.75 -22.18 3.67
N ARG A 122 -25.14 -20.97 4.13
CA ARG A 122 -25.05 -19.72 3.35
C ARG A 122 -23.61 -19.18 3.29
N ALA A 123 -22.70 -20.02 2.79
CA ALA A 123 -21.25 -19.85 2.79
C ALA A 123 -20.76 -18.96 1.64
N ASN A 124 -21.21 -17.69 1.63
CA ASN A 124 -20.63 -16.69 0.74
C ASN A 124 -19.15 -16.45 1.09
N LEU A 125 -18.26 -16.41 0.10
CA LEU A 125 -16.82 -16.13 0.28
C LEU A 125 -16.58 -14.80 1.03
N THR A 126 -17.49 -13.85 0.91
CA THR A 126 -17.55 -12.58 1.68
C THR A 126 -17.47 -12.79 3.19
N ASN A 127 -18.05 -13.86 3.73
CA ASN A 127 -17.99 -14.19 5.16
C ASN A 127 -16.62 -14.76 5.57
N PHE A 128 -15.96 -15.51 4.68
CA PHE A 128 -14.60 -16.02 4.90
C PHE A 128 -13.56 -14.89 4.86
N ILE A 129 -13.69 -13.97 3.89
CA ILE A 129 -12.87 -12.75 3.81
C ILE A 129 -13.07 -11.88 5.06
N ARG A 130 -14.29 -11.84 5.63
CA ARG A 130 -14.60 -11.16 6.89
C ARG A 130 -13.92 -11.74 8.14
N LEU A 131 -13.39 -12.97 8.07
CA LEU A 131 -12.60 -13.55 9.17
C LEU A 131 -11.16 -13.01 9.20
N PHE A 132 -10.62 -12.61 8.03
CA PHE A 132 -9.26 -12.07 7.89
C PHE A 132 -9.17 -10.55 8.04
N ILE A 133 -10.30 -9.84 8.01
CA ILE A 133 -10.37 -8.40 8.27
C ILE A 133 -10.73 -8.19 9.75
N PRO A 134 -9.79 -7.80 10.63
CA PRO A 134 -10.11 -7.53 12.02
C PRO A 134 -11.13 -6.39 12.13
N THR A 135 -12.26 -6.68 12.77
CA THR A 135 -13.44 -5.79 12.84
C THR A 135 -13.18 -4.48 13.57
N THR A 136 -12.10 -4.40 14.36
CA THR A 136 -11.62 -3.18 15.03
C THR A 136 -11.18 -2.08 14.07
N CYS A 137 -10.92 -2.37 12.80
CA CYS A 137 -10.47 -1.37 11.81
C CYS A 137 -11.61 -0.74 10.98
N PHE A 138 -12.88 -1.04 11.29
CA PHE A 138 -14.05 -0.54 10.55
C PHE A 138 -15.04 0.29 11.39
N SER A 139 -14.79 0.45 12.69
CA SER A 139 -15.51 1.37 13.58
C SER A 139 -14.84 2.73 13.60
#